data_AF-A0A2X3C0Y8-F1
#
_entry.id   AF-A0A2X3C0Y8-F1
#
_cell.length_a   1.000
_cell.length_b   1.000
_cell.length_c   1.000
_cell.angle_alpha   90.00
_cell.angle_beta   90.00
_cell.angle_gamma   90.00
#
_symmetry.space_group_name_H-M   'P 1'
#
loop_
_entity.id
_entity.type
_entity.pdbx_description
1 polymer ?
#
loop_
_entity_poly.entity_id
_entity_poly.type
_entity_poly.pdbx_seq_one_letter_code
_entity_poly.pdbx_strand_id
1 'polypeptide(L)'
;MLWIFLFNPGRGLITHFLGELGYDWNHAQNSGQAMFLVVFASVWKQISYNFLFFFAALQSIPRSLVEAAAIDGAGRFVASLSWRCR
;
A
#
# COMPACT_ATOMS: atom_id res chain seq x y z
N MET A 1 9.98 12.55 7.30
CA MET A 1 11.24 13.23 6.93
C MET A 1 11.74 12.73 5.58
N LEU A 2 11.75 11.41 5.35
CA LEU A 2 12.08 10.82 4.03
C LEU A 2 11.28 11.45 2.87
N TRP A 3 9.96 11.58 3.00
CA TRP A 3 9.12 12.17 1.93
C TRP A 3 9.47 13.62 1.59
N ILE A 4 9.76 14.46 2.59
CA ILE A 4 10.15 15.87 2.37
C ILE A 4 11.50 15.97 1.65
N PHE A 5 12.43 15.07 1.96
CA PHE A 5 13.72 14.99 1.28
C PHE A 5 13.56 14.54 -0.18
N LEU A 6 12.74 13.51 -0.41
CA LEU A 6 12.54 12.90 -1.72
C LEU A 6 11.83 13.82 -2.72
N PHE A 7 10.92 14.66 -2.22
CA PHE A 7 10.15 15.63 -3.01
C PHE A 7 10.71 17.06 -2.93
N ASN A 8 11.93 17.27 -2.41
CA ASN A 8 12.48 18.62 -2.26
C ASN A 8 12.58 19.36 -3.61
N PRO A 9 12.09 20.62 -3.75
CA PRO A 9 12.11 21.33 -5.03
C PRO A 9 13.56 21.57 -5.46
N GLY A 10 13.95 21.07 -6.63
CA GLY A 10 15.28 21.26 -7.23
C GLY A 10 16.37 20.24 -6.87
N ARG A 11 16.31 19.53 -5.73
CA ARG A 11 17.28 18.46 -5.38
C ARG A 11 16.67 17.11 -5.02
N GLY A 12 15.36 17.02 -4.91
CA GLY A 12 14.68 15.76 -4.65
C GLY A 12 14.70 14.86 -5.88
N LEU A 13 14.88 13.56 -5.67
CA LEU A 13 14.91 12.57 -6.75
C LEU A 13 13.59 12.57 -7.53
N ILE A 14 12.45 12.60 -6.83
CA ILE A 14 11.13 12.54 -7.47
C ILE A 14 10.80 13.85 -8.19
N THR A 15 11.11 14.99 -7.57
CA THR A 15 10.97 16.31 -8.20
C THR A 15 11.79 16.45 -9.48
N HIS A 16 12.99 15.87 -9.52
CA HIS A 16 13.81 15.85 -10.74
C HIS A 16 13.17 15.02 -11.87
N PHE A 17 12.72 13.81 -11.57
CA PHE A 17 12.00 12.96 -12.54
C PHE A 17 10.70 13.61 -13.04
N LEU A 18 9.95 14.30 -12.18
CA LEU A 18 8.76 15.05 -12.59
C LEU A 18 9.13 16.23 -13.50
N GLY A 19 10.26 16.89 -13.23
CA GLY A 19 10.82 17.92 -14.09
C GLY A 19 11.21 17.41 -15.49
N GLU A 20 11.79 16.21 -15.59
CA GLU A 20 12.08 15.56 -16.89
C GLU A 20 10.80 15.26 -17.69
N LEU A 21 9.70 14.97 -16.99
CA LEU A 21 8.36 14.79 -17.56
C LEU A 21 7.65 16.12 -17.88
N GLY A 22 8.29 17.27 -17.65
CA GLY A 22 7.75 18.60 -17.92
C GLY A 22 6.78 19.14 -16.86
N TYR A 23 6.71 18.51 -15.69
CA TYR A 23 5.84 18.93 -14.58
C TYR A 23 6.66 19.57 -13.45
N ASP A 24 6.45 20.87 -13.21
CA ASP A 24 7.09 21.57 -12.10
C ASP A 24 6.37 21.25 -10.78
N TRP A 25 7.00 20.42 -9.95
CA TRP A 25 6.48 20.04 -8.64
C TRP A 25 7.01 20.98 -7.56
N ASN A 26 6.15 21.89 -7.11
CA ASN A 26 6.47 22.89 -6.09
C ASN A 26 5.42 22.91 -4.97
N HIS A 27 5.62 22.02 -4.00
CA HIS A 27 4.79 21.95 -2.78
C HIS A 27 4.94 23.14 -1.84
N ALA A 28 5.96 23.99 -2.00
CA ALA A 28 6.11 25.22 -1.22
C ALA A 28 5.20 26.35 -1.76
N GLN A 29 4.91 26.34 -3.06
CA GLN A 29 4.03 27.33 -3.69
C GLN A 29 2.60 26.83 -3.88
N ASN A 30 2.40 25.52 -3.99
CA ASN A 30 1.08 24.92 -4.21
C ASN A 30 0.59 24.16 -2.97
N SER A 31 -0.40 24.73 -2.29
CA SER A 31 -1.02 24.14 -1.10
C SER A 31 -1.69 22.79 -1.36
N GLY A 32 -2.20 22.55 -2.58
CA GLY A 32 -2.79 21.28 -2.98
C GLY A 32 -1.75 20.16 -3.06
N GLN A 33 -0.59 20.43 -3.64
CA GLN A 33 0.53 19.48 -3.72
C GLN A 33 1.10 19.17 -2.31
N ALA A 34 1.18 20.18 -1.44
CA ALA A 34 1.59 19.99 -0.04
C ALA A 34 0.62 19.07 0.71
N MET A 35 -0.69 19.32 0.61
CA MET A 35 -1.71 18.52 1.28
C MET A 35 -1.70 17.07 0.78
N PHE A 36 -1.56 16.87 -0.54
CA PHE A 36 -1.43 15.53 -1.13
C PHE A 36 -0.22 14.79 -0.56
N LEU A 37 0.95 15.43 -0.49
CA LEU A 37 2.17 14.82 0.01
C LEU A 37 2.03 14.40 1.48
N VAL A 38 1.42 15.24 2.32
CA VAL A 38 1.18 14.93 3.74
C VAL A 38 0.19 13.78 3.90
N VAL A 39 -0.92 13.78 3.16
CA VAL A 39 -1.92 12.71 3.20
C VAL A 39 -1.30 11.40 2.72
N PHE A 40 -0.58 11.42 1.60
CA PHE A 40 0.11 10.26 1.05
C PHE A 40 1.12 9.68 2.03
N ALA A 41 1.96 10.52 2.64
CA ALA A 41 2.92 10.12 3.64
C ALA A 41 2.26 9.48 4.88
N SER A 42 1.10 10.01 5.29
CA SER A 42 0.33 9.50 6.43
C SER A 42 -0.29 8.14 6.12
N VAL A 43 -0.94 8.01 4.96
CA VAL A 43 -1.57 6.76 4.49
C VAL A 43 -0.53 5.66 4.32
N TRP A 44 0.63 5.96 3.71
CA TRP A 44 1.71 4.99 3.51
C TRP A 44 2.18 4.36 4.82
N LYS A 45 2.34 5.20 5.86
CA LYS A 45 2.75 4.72 7.19
C LYS A 45 1.70 3.77 7.78
N GLN A 46 0.42 4.09 7.62
CA GLN A 46 -0.66 3.28 8.19
C GLN A 46 -0.87 1.97 7.43
N ILE A 47 -0.74 1.97 6.10
CA ILE A 47 -0.82 0.76 5.27
C ILE A 47 0.31 -0.21 5.64
N SER A 48 1.54 0.27 5.78
CA SER A 48 2.71 -0.57 6.04
C SER A 48 2.56 -1.42 7.30
N TYR A 49 1.98 -0.84 8.37
CA TYR A 49 1.75 -1.56 9.62
C TYR A 49 0.66 -2.64 9.49
N ASN A 50 -0.49 -2.28 8.91
CA ASN A 50 -1.59 -3.22 8.69
C ASN A 50 -1.15 -4.36 7.76
N PHE A 51 -0.41 -4.04 6.70
CA PHE A 51 0.08 -5.03 5.74
C PHE A 51 0.99 -6.06 6.39
N LEU A 52 1.89 -5.67 7.29
CA LEU A 52 2.76 -6.61 8.00
C LEU A 52 1.95 -7.61 8.82
N PHE A 53 0.89 -7.15 9.50
CA PHE A 53 0.00 -8.01 10.25
C PHE A 53 -0.77 -8.99 9.35
N PHE A 54 -1.30 -8.50 8.23
CA PHE A 54 -1.95 -9.37 7.23
C PHE A 54 -0.97 -10.37 6.61
N PHE A 55 0.26 -9.96 6.32
CA PHE A 55 1.28 -10.81 5.76
C PHE A 55 1.73 -11.90 6.74
N ALA A 56 1.92 -11.55 8.02
CA ALA A 56 2.21 -12.51 9.07
C ALA A 56 1.06 -13.51 9.27
N ALA A 57 -0.20 -13.03 9.26
CA ALA A 57 -1.36 -13.90 9.32
C ALA A 57 -1.43 -14.86 8.12
N LEU A 58 -1.13 -14.39 6.90
CA LEU A 58 -1.07 -15.24 5.72
C LEU A 58 0.07 -16.27 5.79
N GLN A 59 1.23 -15.90 6.34
CA GLN A 59 2.34 -16.84 6.54
C GLN A 59 2.03 -17.92 7.57
N SER A 60 1.19 -17.63 8.57
CA SER A 60 0.79 -18.60 9.59
C SER A 60 -0.18 -19.67 9.10
N ILE A 61 -0.70 -19.58 7.87
CA ILE A 61 -1.64 -20.56 7.32
C ILE A 61 -0.89 -21.87 7.01
N PRO A 62 -1.19 -22.98 7.71
CA PRO A 62 -0.57 -24.27 7.43
C PRO A 62 -0.95 -24.76 6.03
N ARG A 63 0.00 -25.33 5.28
CA ARG A 63 -0.25 -25.87 3.94
C ARG A 63 -1.36 -26.92 3.90
N SER A 64 -1.60 -27.63 5.01
CA SER A 64 -2.66 -28.63 5.13
C SER A 64 -4.08 -28.05 4.98
N LEU A 65 -4.31 -26.79 5.39
CA LEU A 65 -5.58 -26.10 5.19
C LEU A 65 -5.79 -25.68 3.73
N VAL A 66 -4.71 -25.36 3.02
CA VAL A 66 -4.73 -25.04 1.58
C VAL A 66 -4.93 -26.31 0.75
N GLU A 67 -4.28 -27.40 1.11
CA GLU A 67 -4.41 -28.72 0.45
C GLU A 67 -5.79 -29.34 0.67
N ALA A 68 -6.36 -29.24 1.88
CA ALA A 68 -7.74 -29.67 2.13
C ALA A 68 -8.76 -28.85 1.31
N ALA A 69 -8.58 -27.53 1.21
CA ALA A 69 -9.45 -26.66 0.39
C ALA A 69 -9.32 -26.92 -1.12
N ALA A 70 -8.14 -27.34 -1.59
CA ALA A 70 -7.91 -27.72 -2.98
C ALA A 70 -8.53 -29.09 -3.30
N ILE A 71 -8.50 -30.03 -2.35
CA ILE A 71 -9.13 -31.36 -2.49
C ILE A 71 -10.66 -31.25 -2.43
N ASP A 72 -11.23 -30.35 -1.60
CA ASP A 72 -12.69 -30.10 -1.51
C ASP A 72 -13.28 -29.32 -2.69
N GLY A 73 -12.47 -28.97 -3.71
CA GLY A 73 -12.95 -28.29 -4.92
C GLY A 73 -13.57 -26.90 -4.69
N ALA A 74 -13.44 -26.35 -3.48
CA ALA A 74 -13.93 -25.04 -3.13
C ALA A 74 -13.00 -23.99 -3.73
N GLY A 75 -13.26 -23.64 -4.99
CA GLY A 75 -12.68 -22.43 -5.60
C GLY A 75 -12.87 -21.24 -4.64
N ARG A 76 -11.89 -20.33 -4.62
CA ARG A 76 -11.67 -19.21 -3.68
C ARG A 76 -12.90 -18.38 -3.28
N PHE A 77 -14.03 -18.51 -3.99
CA PHE A 77 -15.30 -17.84 -3.78
C PHE A 77 -16.31 -18.64 -2.92
N VAL A 78 -16.22 -19.98 -2.85
CA VAL A 78 -17.16 -20.83 -2.10
C VAL A 78 -16.87 -20.80 -0.58
N ALA A 79 -15.61 -20.67 -0.19
CA ALA A 79 -15.19 -20.61 1.22
C ALA A 79 -15.75 -19.40 1.99
N SER A 80 -16.16 -18.32 1.31
CA SER A 80 -16.76 -17.15 1.98
C SER A 80 -18.26 -17.31 2.27
N LEU A 81 -18.96 -18.29 1.66
CA LEU A 81 -20.40 -18.48 1.88
C LEU A 81 -20.72 -19.39 3.08
N SER A 82 -19.78 -20.24 3.51
CA SER A 82 -20.03 -21.24 4.57
C SER A 82 -19.94 -20.68 6.00
N TRP A 83 -19.40 -19.47 6.20
CA TRP A 83 -19.33 -18.79 7.51
C TRP A 83 -20.68 -18.24 8.00
N ARG A 84 -21.79 -18.45 7.27
CA ARG A 84 -23.13 -17.95 7.62
C ARG A 84 -24.05 -18.95 8.33
N CYS A 85 -23.58 -20.18 8.60
CA CYS A 85 -24.36 -21.21 9.30
C CYS A 85 -23.57 -21.97 10.38
N ARG A 86 -23.03 -21.27 11.38
CA ARG A 86 -22.92 -21.81 12.74
C ARG A 86 -22.88 -20.70 13.78
#